data_AF-A0A2Z5X5J0-F1
#
_entry.id   AF-A0A2Z5X5J0-F1
#
_cell.length_a   1.000
_cell.length_b   1.000
_cell.length_c   1.000
_cell.angle_alpha   90.00
_cell.angle_beta   90.00
_cell.angle_gamma   90.00
#
_symmetry.space_group_name_H-M   'P 1'
#
loop_
_entity.id
_entity.type
_entity.pdbx_description
1 polymer ?
#
loop_
_entity_poly.entity_id
_entity_poly.type
_entity_poly.pdbx_seq_one_letter_code
_entity_poly.pdbx_strand_id
1 'polypeptide(L)'
;MTTATISTVDLLHDRYGSSFSDDFLWNDQISNLLTHRSIRSYLSKPLPKGTLETLIAAAQSAASSSNLQLWSVVAVEDAARKERLSVLARNQAHIRQVPLFLVWLADLSRARNIADARNSKSEGLDYLETFLTGAIDASLAAQNAVVAAESLSLGTVYVGAIRNNPEAVAKELNLPPLVFPVFGLSVGYPDPDNIPAVKPRLDQSAVLHREGYSTEKQADAIAEYDRIMTNFYQQQQTGVNSDWSTHSTARIATAEALGGRDRLTEILHNLGFAIR
;
A
#
# COMPACT_ATOMS: atom_id res chain seq x y z
N MET A 1 3.19 16.18 -26.24
CA MET A 1 3.37 17.03 -25.06
C MET A 1 4.72 16.68 -24.47
N THR A 2 5.66 17.60 -24.53
CA THR A 2 7.00 17.47 -23.95
C THR A 2 6.86 17.32 -22.44
N THR A 3 7.09 16.12 -21.91
CA THR A 3 7.31 15.92 -20.47
C THR A 3 8.55 16.72 -20.11
N ALA A 4 8.37 17.84 -19.41
CA ALA A 4 9.49 18.54 -18.80
C ALA A 4 10.24 17.50 -17.95
N THR A 5 11.50 17.26 -18.28
CA THR A 5 12.38 16.40 -17.50
C THR A 5 12.51 17.07 -16.14
N ILE A 6 11.77 16.58 -15.14
CA ILE A 6 11.93 17.06 -13.77
C ILE A 6 13.38 16.75 -13.39
N SER A 7 14.13 17.77 -12.98
CA SER A 7 15.50 17.56 -12.54
C SER A 7 15.50 16.57 -11.38
N THR A 8 16.47 15.66 -11.34
CA THR A 8 16.63 14.72 -10.24
C THR A 8 16.79 15.43 -8.90
N VAL A 9 17.39 16.62 -8.91
CA VAL A 9 17.51 17.51 -7.74
C VAL A 9 16.15 18.05 -7.28
N ASP A 10 15.26 18.41 -8.22
CA ASP A 10 13.91 18.88 -7.87
C ASP A 10 13.09 17.76 -7.22
N LEU A 11 13.23 16.51 -7.70
CA LEU A 11 12.57 15.34 -7.09
C LEU A 11 13.04 15.07 -5.66
N LEU A 12 14.34 15.24 -5.39
CA LEU A 12 14.88 15.12 -4.03
C LEU A 12 14.40 16.27 -3.14
N HIS A 13 14.33 17.49 -3.67
CA HIS A 13 13.76 18.62 -2.94
C HIS A 13 12.28 18.42 -2.60
N ASP A 14 11.47 17.97 -3.56
CA ASP A 14 10.07 17.64 -3.33
C ASP A 14 9.92 16.53 -2.28
N ARG A 15 10.85 15.57 -2.26
CA ARG A 15 10.78 14.41 -1.36
C ARG A 15 11.30 14.69 0.04
N TYR A 16 12.39 15.43 0.18
CA TYR A 16 13.14 15.57 1.45
C TYR A 16 13.37 17.03 1.87
N GLY A 17 12.84 18.02 1.15
CA GLY A 17 13.12 19.42 1.42
C GLY A 17 14.58 19.74 1.12
N SER A 18 15.31 20.35 2.04
CA SER A 18 16.73 20.70 1.86
C SER A 18 17.71 19.70 2.52
N SER A 19 17.22 18.57 3.01
CA SER A 19 18.00 17.64 3.82
C SER A 19 18.18 16.31 3.09
N PHE A 20 19.17 16.26 2.19
CA PHE A 20 19.58 15.05 1.48
C PHE A 20 21.06 15.15 1.06
N SER A 21 21.67 13.99 0.78
CA SER A 21 23.04 13.93 0.24
C SER A 21 23.06 14.25 -1.26
N ASP A 22 24.09 14.93 -1.73
CA ASP A 22 24.32 15.17 -3.16
C ASP A 22 24.71 13.88 -3.92
N ASP A 23 25.18 12.86 -3.20
CA ASP A 23 25.65 11.59 -3.77
C ASP A 23 24.49 10.61 -4.03
N PHE A 24 23.74 10.84 -5.11
CA PHE A 24 22.66 9.95 -5.57
C PHE A 24 23.00 9.22 -6.87
N LEU A 25 22.65 7.93 -6.94
CA LEU A 25 22.67 7.14 -8.16
C LEU A 25 21.32 7.24 -8.87
N TRP A 26 21.34 7.33 -10.20
CA TRP A 26 20.14 7.59 -11.01
C TRP A 26 19.98 6.60 -12.15
N ASN A 27 18.72 6.20 -12.35
CA ASN A 27 18.20 5.57 -13.55
C ASN A 27 16.67 5.82 -13.61
N ASP A 28 16.01 5.35 -14.67
CA ASP A 28 14.57 5.56 -14.85
C ASP A 28 13.73 4.92 -13.74
N GLN A 29 14.15 3.76 -13.22
CA GLN A 29 13.43 3.05 -12.15
C GLN A 29 13.50 3.83 -10.83
N ILE A 30 14.68 4.35 -10.46
CA ILE A 30 14.88 5.20 -9.29
C ILE A 30 14.06 6.49 -9.43
N SER A 31 14.08 7.10 -10.61
CA SER A 31 13.31 8.30 -10.90
C SER A 31 11.80 8.04 -10.75
N ASN A 32 11.29 6.95 -11.32
CA ASN A 32 9.89 6.55 -11.19
C ASN A 32 9.50 6.36 -9.72
N LEU A 33 10.28 5.61 -8.94
CA LEU A 33 10.06 5.43 -7.51
C LEU A 33 10.00 6.76 -6.75
N LEU A 34 10.92 7.68 -7.04
CA LEU A 34 10.99 8.98 -6.38
C LEU A 34 9.92 9.97 -6.84
N THR A 35 9.30 9.77 -8.01
CA THR A 35 8.14 10.56 -8.47
C THR A 35 6.79 10.06 -7.93
N HIS A 36 6.78 8.93 -7.22
CA HIS A 36 5.57 8.29 -6.72
C HIS A 36 4.67 9.26 -5.94
N ARG A 37 3.39 9.21 -6.27
CA ARG A 37 2.30 9.91 -5.58
C ARG A 37 1.02 9.10 -5.70
N SER A 38 0.28 8.97 -4.60
CA SER A 38 -0.96 8.22 -4.63
C SER A 38 -2.08 9.00 -5.32
N ILE A 39 -2.61 8.46 -6.40
CA ILE A 39 -3.66 9.08 -7.22
C ILE A 39 -5.04 8.73 -6.64
N ARG A 40 -5.94 9.72 -6.57
CA ARG A 40 -7.31 9.54 -6.02
C ARG A 40 -8.40 10.14 -6.90
N SER A 41 -8.04 10.73 -8.04
CA SER A 41 -8.96 11.14 -9.11
C SER A 41 -8.54 10.45 -10.39
N TYR A 42 -9.50 9.86 -11.10
CA TYR A 42 -9.25 8.98 -12.23
C TYR A 42 -10.18 9.29 -13.38
N LEU A 43 -9.66 9.17 -14.60
CA LEU A 43 -10.47 9.20 -15.82
C LEU A 43 -11.29 7.90 -15.94
N SER A 44 -12.46 7.97 -16.59
CA SER A 44 -13.28 6.80 -16.94
C SER A 44 -12.71 5.98 -18.11
N LYS A 45 -11.40 6.08 -18.37
CA LYS A 45 -10.71 5.46 -19.49
C LYS A 45 -10.39 3.99 -19.16
N PRO A 46 -10.75 3.01 -20.02
CA PRO A 46 -10.40 1.61 -19.80
C PRO A 46 -8.89 1.40 -19.85
N LEU A 47 -8.41 0.37 -19.15
CA LEU A 47 -7.00 -0.04 -19.23
C LEU A 47 -6.71 -0.72 -20.57
N PRO A 48 -5.47 -0.62 -21.09
CA PRO A 48 -5.04 -1.42 -22.21
C PRO A 48 -5.20 -2.93 -21.95
N LYS A 49 -5.47 -3.70 -23.01
CA LYS A 49 -5.46 -5.16 -22.93
C LYS A 49 -4.09 -5.64 -22.46
N GLY A 50 -4.05 -6.63 -21.56
CA GLY A 50 -2.80 -7.16 -21.02
C GLY A 50 -2.27 -6.39 -19.82
N THR A 51 -2.92 -5.30 -19.39
CA THR A 51 -2.47 -4.55 -18.20
C THR A 51 -2.49 -5.43 -16.95
N LEU A 52 -3.61 -6.08 -16.63
CA LEU A 52 -3.71 -6.92 -15.44
C LEU A 52 -2.64 -8.01 -15.43
N GLU A 53 -2.50 -8.75 -16.52
CA GLU A 53 -1.51 -9.81 -16.69
C GLU A 53 -0.08 -9.29 -16.51
N THR A 54 0.22 -8.11 -17.05
CA THR A 54 1.53 -7.45 -16.88
C THR A 54 1.78 -7.11 -15.42
N LEU A 55 0.79 -6.54 -14.72
CA LEU A 55 0.91 -6.20 -13.30
C LEU A 55 1.11 -7.45 -12.44
N ILE A 56 0.40 -8.54 -12.74
CA ILE A 56 0.54 -9.81 -12.01
C ILE A 56 1.90 -10.45 -12.29
N ALA A 57 2.41 -10.43 -13.52
CA ALA A 57 3.75 -10.93 -13.84
C ALA A 57 4.85 -10.17 -13.08
N ALA A 58 4.74 -8.84 -12.99
CA ALA A 58 5.65 -8.02 -12.18
C ALA A 58 5.54 -8.37 -10.69
N ALA A 59 4.31 -8.53 -10.18
CA ALA A 59 4.06 -8.92 -8.80
C ALA A 59 4.66 -10.29 -8.44
N GLN A 60 4.46 -11.29 -9.31
CA GLN A 60 5.01 -12.64 -9.15
C GLN A 60 6.54 -12.70 -9.23
N SER A 61 7.17 -11.67 -9.78
CA SER A 61 8.63 -11.54 -9.82
C SER A 61 9.23 -11.00 -8.51
N ALA A 62 8.40 -10.66 -7.52
CA ALA A 62 8.88 -10.25 -6.20
C ALA A 62 9.52 -11.43 -5.44
N ALA A 63 10.45 -11.12 -4.53
CA ALA A 63 10.96 -12.12 -3.59
C ALA A 63 9.82 -12.67 -2.71
N SER A 64 9.90 -13.96 -2.37
CA SER A 64 8.95 -14.64 -1.48
C SER A 64 9.71 -15.51 -0.49
N SER A 65 9.33 -15.43 0.78
CA SER A 65 10.00 -16.18 1.84
C SER A 65 9.94 -17.69 1.57
N SER A 66 11.10 -18.33 1.53
CA SER A 66 11.25 -19.77 1.22
C SER A 66 10.55 -20.21 -0.08
N ASN A 67 10.28 -19.26 -0.99
CA ASN A 67 9.47 -19.48 -2.20
C ASN A 67 8.07 -20.09 -1.92
N LEU A 68 7.50 -19.84 -0.73
CA LEU A 68 6.19 -20.37 -0.34
C LEU A 68 5.03 -19.69 -1.08
N GLN A 69 5.25 -18.46 -1.58
CA GLN A 69 4.30 -17.67 -2.36
C GLN A 69 2.95 -17.55 -1.61
N LEU A 70 3.00 -17.12 -0.34
CA LEU A 70 1.87 -17.10 0.60
C LEU A 70 0.94 -15.90 0.39
N TRP A 71 0.70 -15.56 -0.86
CA TRP A 71 -0.13 -14.44 -1.26
C TRP A 71 -1.01 -14.80 -2.46
N SER A 72 -2.12 -14.09 -2.54
CA SER A 72 -3.06 -14.10 -3.67
C SER A 72 -3.53 -12.66 -3.94
N VAL A 73 -4.16 -12.46 -5.09
CA VAL A 73 -4.79 -11.18 -5.43
C VAL A 73 -6.10 -11.43 -6.16
N VAL A 74 -7.14 -10.67 -5.80
CA VAL A 74 -8.42 -10.69 -6.49
C VAL A 74 -8.55 -9.42 -7.32
N ALA A 75 -8.73 -9.56 -8.62
CA ALA A 75 -9.09 -8.45 -9.50
C ALA A 75 -10.61 -8.21 -9.47
N VAL A 76 -11.01 -6.99 -9.20
CA VAL A 76 -12.41 -6.55 -9.14
C VAL A 76 -12.64 -5.47 -10.18
N GLU A 77 -13.31 -5.86 -11.26
CA GLU A 77 -13.69 -4.97 -12.38
C GLU A 77 -15.20 -4.69 -12.41
N ASP A 78 -16.01 -5.58 -11.83
CA ASP A 78 -17.47 -5.42 -11.72
C ASP A 78 -17.84 -4.15 -10.93
N ALA A 79 -18.62 -3.27 -11.56
CA ALA A 79 -19.00 -2.00 -10.97
C ALA A 79 -19.82 -2.16 -9.67
N ALA A 80 -20.73 -3.14 -9.63
CA ALA A 80 -21.55 -3.37 -8.45
C ALA A 80 -20.72 -3.89 -7.26
N ARG A 81 -19.72 -4.74 -7.52
CA ARG A 81 -18.78 -5.22 -6.51
C ARG A 81 -17.85 -4.10 -6.02
N LYS A 82 -17.33 -3.25 -6.92
CA LYS A 82 -16.54 -2.06 -6.53
C LYS A 82 -17.35 -1.11 -5.64
N GLU A 83 -18.65 -0.93 -5.92
CA GLU A 83 -19.54 -0.13 -5.06
C GLU A 83 -19.59 -0.70 -3.64
N ARG A 84 -19.91 -1.99 -3.49
CA ARG A 84 -20.00 -2.65 -2.18
C ARG A 84 -18.68 -2.60 -1.42
N LEU A 85 -17.55 -2.85 -2.09
CA LEU A 85 -16.23 -2.75 -1.49
C LEU A 85 -15.88 -1.31 -1.08
N SER A 86 -16.33 -0.30 -1.85
CA SER A 86 -16.14 1.11 -1.47
C SER A 86 -16.87 1.43 -0.17
N VAL A 87 -18.11 0.97 0.00
CA VAL A 87 -18.88 1.14 1.25
C VAL A 87 -18.11 0.55 2.44
N LEU A 88 -17.59 -0.67 2.30
CA LEU A 88 -16.78 -1.34 3.34
C LEU A 88 -15.47 -0.59 3.65
N ALA A 89 -14.94 0.14 2.67
CA ALA A 89 -13.71 0.92 2.75
C ALA A 89 -13.96 2.43 2.93
N ARG A 90 -14.98 2.82 3.71
CA ARG A 90 -15.32 4.22 4.05
C ARG A 90 -15.78 5.08 2.87
N ASN A 91 -16.51 4.50 1.92
CA ASN A 91 -17.08 5.19 0.75
C ASN A 91 -16.05 5.94 -0.11
N GLN A 92 -14.80 5.48 -0.13
CA GLN A 92 -13.73 6.10 -0.91
C GLN A 92 -14.05 6.07 -2.42
N ALA A 93 -14.26 7.25 -3.00
CA ALA A 93 -14.79 7.41 -4.35
C ALA A 93 -13.92 6.82 -5.45
N HIS A 94 -12.61 6.89 -5.31
CA HIS A 94 -11.68 6.34 -6.30
C HIS A 94 -11.88 4.83 -6.54
N ILE A 95 -12.34 4.07 -5.53
CA ILE A 95 -12.62 2.62 -5.69
C ILE A 95 -13.70 2.40 -6.74
N ARG A 96 -14.72 3.29 -6.81
CA ARG A 96 -15.78 3.22 -7.82
C ARG A 96 -15.27 3.63 -9.20
N GLN A 97 -14.46 4.69 -9.24
CA GLN A 97 -13.97 5.33 -10.47
C GLN A 97 -12.99 4.45 -11.26
N VAL A 98 -12.09 3.73 -10.58
CA VAL A 98 -11.02 3.00 -11.28
C VAL A 98 -11.56 1.83 -12.12
N PRO A 99 -11.01 1.58 -13.32
CA PRO A 99 -11.37 0.39 -14.10
C PRO A 99 -10.97 -0.92 -13.39
N LEU A 100 -9.91 -0.90 -12.58
CA LEU A 100 -9.38 -2.08 -11.88
C LEU A 100 -9.17 -1.78 -10.39
N PHE A 101 -9.79 -2.59 -9.54
CA PHE A 101 -9.51 -2.62 -8.11
C PHE A 101 -8.93 -3.98 -7.72
N LEU A 102 -7.70 -4.01 -7.22
CA LEU A 102 -7.05 -5.23 -6.77
C LEU A 102 -7.17 -5.36 -5.25
N VAL A 103 -7.46 -6.55 -4.73
CA VAL A 103 -7.42 -6.84 -3.29
C VAL A 103 -6.34 -7.88 -3.04
N TRP A 104 -5.28 -7.47 -2.35
CA TRP A 104 -4.10 -8.26 -2.06
C TRP A 104 -4.26 -9.02 -0.75
N LEU A 105 -3.90 -10.30 -0.77
CA LEU A 105 -4.27 -11.26 0.24
C LEU A 105 -3.03 -11.94 0.80
N ALA A 106 -2.98 -12.11 2.13
CA ALA A 106 -2.17 -13.16 2.73
C ALA A 106 -2.96 -14.46 2.57
N ASP A 107 -2.39 -15.46 1.89
CA ASP A 107 -3.07 -16.70 1.50
C ASP A 107 -2.28 -17.91 1.98
N LEU A 108 -2.68 -18.43 3.14
CA LEU A 108 -2.13 -19.69 3.68
C LEU A 108 -3.02 -20.87 3.32
N SER A 109 -4.21 -20.62 2.76
CA SER A 109 -5.14 -21.65 2.31
C SER A 109 -4.50 -22.50 1.22
N ARG A 110 -3.81 -21.88 0.26
CA ARG A 110 -3.06 -22.61 -0.77
C ARG A 110 -2.06 -23.61 -0.17
N ALA A 111 -1.24 -23.15 0.77
CA ALA A 111 -0.23 -24.00 1.41
C ALA A 111 -0.85 -25.11 2.26
N ARG A 112 -1.95 -24.81 2.97
CA ARG A 112 -2.72 -25.81 3.73
C ARG A 112 -3.23 -26.92 2.83
N ASN A 113 -3.91 -26.56 1.74
CA ASN A 113 -4.49 -27.50 0.78
C ASN A 113 -3.41 -28.39 0.14
N ILE A 114 -2.24 -27.83 -0.16
CA ILE A 114 -1.07 -28.56 -0.68
C ILE A 114 -0.55 -29.59 0.32
N ALA A 115 -0.49 -29.24 1.60
CA ALA A 115 -0.05 -30.14 2.67
C ALA A 115 -1.06 -31.26 2.93
N ASP A 116 -2.35 -30.92 2.99
CA ASP A 116 -3.44 -31.88 3.20
C ASP A 116 -3.50 -32.90 2.05
N ALA A 117 -3.41 -32.44 0.79
CA ALA A 117 -3.37 -33.32 -0.37
C ALA A 117 -2.15 -34.27 -0.38
N ARG A 118 -1.08 -33.91 0.35
CA ARG A 118 0.13 -34.73 0.53
C ARG A 118 0.14 -35.51 1.85
N ASN A 119 -0.95 -35.47 2.63
CA ASN A 119 -1.02 -36.03 3.98
C ASN A 119 0.16 -35.58 4.88
N SER A 120 0.60 -34.32 4.69
CA SER A 120 1.73 -33.73 5.41
C SER A 120 1.24 -32.84 6.54
N LYS A 121 2.03 -32.76 7.63
CA LYS A 121 1.75 -31.80 8.71
C LYS A 121 1.93 -30.37 8.22
N SER A 122 1.11 -29.46 8.71
CA SER A 122 1.09 -28.05 8.31
C SER A 122 1.00 -27.09 9.51
N GLU A 123 1.31 -27.56 10.71
CA GLU A 123 1.24 -26.78 11.96
C GLU A 123 2.06 -25.47 11.91
N GLY A 124 3.11 -25.39 11.11
CA GLY A 124 3.85 -24.14 10.90
C GLY A 124 2.97 -22.98 10.42
N LEU A 125 1.91 -23.27 9.65
CA LEU A 125 0.96 -22.29 9.16
C LEU A 125 0.02 -21.74 10.26
N ASP A 126 0.03 -22.33 11.46
CA ASP A 126 -0.82 -21.92 12.59
C ASP A 126 -0.20 -20.77 13.41
N TYR A 127 1.11 -20.55 13.27
CA TYR A 127 1.85 -19.52 14.02
C TYR A 127 1.70 -18.14 13.39
N LEU A 128 1.71 -17.09 14.23
CA LEU A 128 1.71 -15.69 13.79
C LEU A 128 2.79 -15.40 12.74
N GLU A 129 3.94 -16.05 12.84
CA GLU A 129 5.07 -15.93 11.91
C GLU A 129 4.68 -16.16 10.45
N THR A 130 3.88 -17.20 10.18
CA THR A 130 3.50 -17.51 8.80
C THR A 130 2.45 -16.54 8.27
N PHE A 131 1.56 -16.05 9.14
CA PHE A 131 0.65 -14.96 8.77
C PHE A 131 1.43 -13.68 8.43
N LEU A 132 2.42 -13.32 9.25
CA LEU A 132 3.31 -12.18 9.00
C LEU A 132 4.04 -12.35 7.67
N THR A 133 4.56 -13.56 7.40
CA THR A 133 5.18 -13.91 6.12
C THR A 133 4.24 -13.68 4.94
N GLY A 134 2.99 -14.16 5.01
CA GLY A 134 2.00 -13.94 3.95
C GLY A 134 1.65 -12.47 3.73
N ALA A 135 1.58 -11.68 4.81
CA ALA A 135 1.34 -10.24 4.72
C ALA A 135 2.53 -9.49 4.09
N ILE A 136 3.77 -9.90 4.38
CA ILE A 136 4.99 -9.36 3.77
C ILE A 136 5.04 -9.72 2.28
N ASP A 137 4.87 -10.99 1.93
CA ASP A 137 4.86 -11.48 0.55
C ASP A 137 3.83 -10.71 -0.30
N ALA A 138 2.60 -10.52 0.21
CA ALA A 138 1.57 -9.72 -0.45
C ALA A 138 1.98 -8.24 -0.63
N SER A 139 2.70 -7.66 0.33
CA SER A 139 3.18 -6.28 0.28
C SER A 139 4.29 -6.09 -0.77
N LEU A 140 5.23 -7.03 -0.85
CA LEU A 140 6.30 -7.01 -1.85
C LEU A 140 5.74 -7.18 -3.27
N ALA A 141 4.84 -8.16 -3.45
CA ALA A 141 4.18 -8.41 -4.72
C ALA A 141 3.36 -7.18 -5.17
N ALA A 142 2.59 -6.58 -4.27
CA ALA A 142 1.81 -5.38 -4.57
C ALA A 142 2.69 -4.19 -4.94
N GLN A 143 3.82 -3.99 -4.26
CA GLN A 143 4.71 -2.87 -4.57
C GLN A 143 5.37 -3.03 -5.95
N ASN A 144 5.72 -4.25 -6.36
CA ASN A 144 6.16 -4.51 -7.74
C ASN A 144 5.05 -4.17 -8.76
N ALA A 145 3.80 -4.53 -8.48
CA ALA A 145 2.67 -4.16 -9.34
C ALA A 145 2.48 -2.64 -9.41
N VAL A 146 2.68 -1.91 -8.30
CA VAL A 146 2.62 -0.44 -8.28
C VAL A 146 3.69 0.16 -9.19
N VAL A 147 4.94 -0.30 -9.08
CA VAL A 147 6.06 0.17 -9.92
C VAL A 147 5.77 -0.10 -11.40
N ALA A 148 5.23 -1.28 -11.73
CA ALA A 148 4.84 -1.62 -13.09
C ALA A 148 3.66 -0.78 -13.59
N ALA A 149 2.66 -0.49 -12.75
CA ALA A 149 1.53 0.35 -13.13
C ALA A 149 1.99 1.79 -13.42
N GLU A 150 2.84 2.35 -12.57
CA GLU A 150 3.35 3.72 -12.72
C GLU A 150 4.27 3.87 -13.93
N SER A 151 5.06 2.85 -14.27
CA SER A 151 5.86 2.84 -15.50
C SER A 151 5.01 2.80 -16.78
N LEU A 152 3.77 2.31 -16.68
CA LEU A 152 2.76 2.35 -17.74
C LEU A 152 1.90 3.64 -17.70
N SER A 153 2.34 4.65 -16.94
CA SER A 153 1.62 5.93 -16.74
C SER A 153 0.24 5.78 -16.09
N LEU A 154 0.03 4.71 -15.31
CA LEU A 154 -1.17 4.52 -14.51
C LEU A 154 -0.98 5.07 -13.10
N GLY A 155 -2.05 5.59 -12.52
CA GLY A 155 -2.10 6.03 -11.14
C GLY A 155 -2.50 4.90 -10.21
N THR A 156 -1.92 4.88 -9.01
CA THR A 156 -2.28 3.90 -7.99
C THR A 156 -2.57 4.54 -6.62
N VAL A 157 -3.39 3.87 -5.81
CA VAL A 157 -3.49 4.16 -4.37
C VAL A 157 -3.84 2.91 -3.59
N TYR A 158 -3.05 2.64 -2.54
CA TYR A 158 -3.36 1.59 -1.56
C TYR A 158 -4.58 1.96 -0.72
N VAL A 159 -5.39 0.95 -0.41
CA VAL A 159 -6.65 1.07 0.33
C VAL A 159 -6.59 0.18 1.57
N GLY A 160 -5.94 0.70 2.62
CA GLY A 160 -5.88 0.02 3.92
C GLY A 160 -7.24 -0.08 4.62
N ALA A 161 -8.22 0.74 4.24
CA ALA A 161 -9.56 0.74 4.83
C ALA A 161 -10.37 -0.53 4.53
N ILE A 162 -9.92 -1.38 3.59
CA ILE A 162 -10.44 -2.74 3.43
C ILE A 162 -10.37 -3.54 4.76
N ARG A 163 -9.37 -3.23 5.60
CA ARG A 163 -9.22 -3.83 6.94
C ARG A 163 -10.14 -3.24 8.01
N ASN A 164 -11.02 -2.28 7.69
CA ASN A 164 -12.01 -1.81 8.65
C ASN A 164 -13.15 -2.84 8.84
N ASN A 165 -13.45 -3.63 7.81
CA ASN A 165 -14.46 -4.70 7.86
C ASN A 165 -13.96 -5.96 7.13
N PRO A 166 -12.84 -6.56 7.56
CA PRO A 166 -12.14 -7.59 6.79
C PRO A 166 -12.95 -8.89 6.63
N GLU A 167 -13.79 -9.25 7.61
CA GLU A 167 -14.71 -10.40 7.48
C GLU A 167 -15.79 -10.15 6.42
N ALA A 168 -16.33 -8.94 6.35
CA ALA A 168 -17.29 -8.57 5.31
C ALA A 168 -16.64 -8.53 3.92
N VAL A 169 -15.39 -8.06 3.83
CA VAL A 169 -14.61 -8.12 2.58
C VAL A 169 -14.35 -9.58 2.18
N ALA A 170 -13.97 -10.43 3.14
CA ALA A 170 -13.75 -11.86 2.89
C ALA A 170 -15.02 -12.52 2.35
N LYS A 171 -16.18 -12.22 2.95
CA LYS A 171 -17.48 -12.68 2.47
C LYS A 171 -17.81 -12.16 1.07
N GLU A 172 -17.64 -10.86 0.82
CA GLU A 172 -17.90 -10.25 -0.50
C GLU A 172 -17.08 -10.93 -1.58
N LEU A 173 -15.80 -11.23 -1.31
CA LEU A 173 -14.86 -11.84 -2.25
C LEU A 173 -14.87 -13.38 -2.24
N ASN A 174 -15.73 -14.02 -1.45
CA ASN A 174 -15.77 -15.47 -1.27
C ASN A 174 -14.41 -16.08 -0.88
N LEU A 175 -13.67 -15.42 0.01
CA LEU A 175 -12.38 -15.92 0.47
C LEU A 175 -12.55 -17.17 1.34
N PRO A 176 -11.76 -18.23 1.15
CA PRO A 176 -11.79 -19.39 2.01
C PRO A 176 -11.10 -19.09 3.36
N PRO A 177 -11.22 -19.99 4.37
CA PRO A 177 -10.42 -19.90 5.58
C PRO A 177 -8.92 -19.80 5.28
N LEU A 178 -8.17 -19.15 6.17
CA LEU A 178 -6.74 -18.88 6.05
C LEU A 178 -6.36 -17.90 4.92
N VAL A 179 -7.30 -17.03 4.53
CA VAL A 179 -7.05 -15.94 3.57
C VAL A 179 -7.49 -14.61 4.16
N PHE A 180 -6.57 -13.64 4.22
CA PHE A 180 -6.81 -12.35 4.84
C PHE A 180 -6.59 -11.19 3.85
N PRO A 181 -7.55 -10.25 3.70
CA PRO A 181 -7.40 -9.10 2.81
C PRO A 181 -6.49 -8.02 3.43
N VAL A 182 -5.22 -8.01 3.01
CA VAL A 182 -4.19 -7.11 3.55
C VAL A 182 -4.49 -5.66 3.16
N PHE A 183 -4.78 -5.37 1.89
CA PHE A 183 -5.21 -4.04 1.43
C PHE A 183 -5.81 -4.13 0.02
N GLY A 184 -6.59 -3.11 -0.35
CA GLY A 184 -6.94 -2.87 -1.75
C GLY A 184 -5.89 -2.03 -2.48
N LEU A 185 -5.97 -1.96 -3.80
CA LEU A 185 -5.19 -1.09 -4.67
C LEU A 185 -6.08 -0.63 -5.84
N SER A 186 -6.31 0.68 -5.93
CA SER A 186 -7.01 1.27 -7.08
C SER A 186 -6.01 1.50 -8.21
N VAL A 187 -6.35 1.11 -9.45
CA VAL A 187 -5.47 1.25 -10.63
C VAL A 187 -6.27 1.83 -11.81
N GLY A 188 -5.79 2.95 -12.36
CA GLY A 188 -6.47 3.64 -13.46
C GLY A 188 -5.65 4.78 -14.03
N TYR A 189 -6.16 5.43 -15.08
CA TYR A 189 -5.53 6.64 -15.61
C TYR A 189 -5.78 7.84 -14.69
N PRO A 190 -4.73 8.55 -14.23
CA PRO A 190 -4.90 9.75 -13.42
C PRO A 190 -5.70 10.81 -14.18
N ASP A 191 -6.56 11.53 -13.45
CA ASP A 191 -7.19 12.74 -13.95
C ASP A 191 -6.15 13.89 -13.99
N PRO A 192 -5.82 14.44 -15.18
CA PRO A 192 -4.78 15.45 -15.34
C PRO A 192 -5.09 16.77 -14.60
N ASP A 193 -6.37 17.04 -14.32
CA ASP A 193 -6.79 18.25 -13.60
C ASP A 193 -6.62 18.11 -12.08
N ASN A 194 -6.32 16.89 -11.59
CA ASN A 194 -6.28 16.55 -10.18
C ASN A 194 -5.05 15.68 -9.82
N ILE A 195 -3.89 16.04 -10.35
CA ILE A 195 -2.62 15.37 -10.04
C ILE A 195 -2.05 15.91 -8.72
N PRO A 196 -1.90 15.09 -7.67
CA PRO A 196 -1.34 15.55 -6.41
C PRO A 196 0.16 15.88 -6.56
N ALA A 197 0.65 16.77 -5.70
CA ALA A 197 2.09 16.97 -5.56
C ALA A 197 2.78 15.73 -4.97
N VAL A 198 4.09 15.63 -5.19
CA VAL A 198 4.93 14.66 -4.49
C VAL A 198 4.90 15.00 -3.00
N LYS A 199 4.40 14.08 -2.17
CA LYS A 199 4.35 14.31 -0.72
C LYS A 199 5.77 14.17 -0.13
N PRO A 200 6.23 15.13 0.70
CA PRO A 200 7.49 15.01 1.44
C PRO A 200 7.55 13.76 2.33
N ARG A 201 8.74 13.40 2.77
CA ARG A 201 9.04 12.31 3.71
C ARG A 201 9.97 12.81 4.81
N LEU A 202 10.00 12.05 5.91
CA LEU A 202 11.01 12.22 6.94
C LEU A 202 12.41 12.19 6.31
N ASP A 203 13.31 12.96 6.91
CA ASP A 203 14.73 12.93 6.59
C ASP A 203 15.28 11.49 6.70
N GLN A 204 16.21 11.14 5.81
CA GLN A 204 16.78 9.79 5.79
C GLN A 204 17.44 9.42 7.12
N SER A 205 18.03 10.37 7.86
CA SER A 205 18.64 10.12 9.16
C SER A 205 17.65 9.79 10.28
N ALA A 206 16.36 10.05 10.09
CA ALA A 206 15.30 9.61 10.99
C ALA A 206 14.81 8.17 10.72
N VAL A 207 15.22 7.58 9.58
CA VAL A 207 14.75 6.26 9.12
C VAL A 207 15.90 5.26 8.97
N LEU A 208 17.05 5.70 8.47
CA LEU A 208 18.25 4.92 8.28
C LEU A 208 19.12 4.98 9.54
N HIS A 209 19.35 3.82 10.14
CA HIS A 209 20.29 3.66 11.26
C HIS A 209 21.45 2.78 10.81
N ARG A 210 22.69 3.18 11.12
CA ARG A 210 23.90 2.43 10.77
C ARG A 210 24.38 1.63 11.96
N GLU A 211 24.62 0.34 11.77
CA GLU A 211 25.03 -0.66 12.76
C GLU A 211 24.03 -0.91 13.91
N GLY A 212 23.49 0.14 14.53
CA GLY A 212 22.55 0.07 15.64
C GLY A 212 21.47 1.15 15.56
N TYR A 213 20.30 0.85 16.15
CA TYR A 213 19.20 1.80 16.23
C TYR A 213 19.57 2.97 17.15
N SER A 214 19.30 4.20 16.72
CA SER A 214 19.56 5.41 17.50
C SER A 214 18.44 6.43 17.30
N THR A 215 18.04 7.07 18.39
CA THR A 215 17.04 8.14 18.41
C THR A 215 17.66 9.54 18.49
N GLU A 216 18.99 9.65 18.49
CA GLU A 216 19.73 10.89 18.73
C GLU A 216 19.29 12.03 17.80
N LYS A 217 19.08 11.74 16.51
CA LYS A 217 18.67 12.73 15.50
C LYS A 217 17.16 12.86 15.31
N GLN A 218 16.39 12.03 16.02
CA GLN A 218 14.97 11.86 15.72
C GLN A 218 14.16 13.12 16.03
N ALA A 219 14.43 13.79 17.16
CA ALA A 219 13.68 14.98 17.56
C ALA A 219 13.86 16.13 16.56
N ASP A 220 15.10 16.43 16.17
CA ASP A 220 15.42 17.51 15.23
C ASP A 220 14.85 17.23 13.83
N ALA A 221 15.00 15.98 13.36
CA ALA A 221 14.46 15.57 12.06
C ALA A 221 12.93 15.62 12.01
N ILE A 222 12.24 15.28 13.11
CA ILE A 222 10.78 15.39 13.21
C ILE A 222 10.35 16.87 13.22
N ALA A 223 11.04 17.73 13.99
CA ALA A 223 10.71 19.15 14.05
C ALA A 223 10.82 19.85 12.68
N GLU A 224 11.86 19.52 11.91
CA GLU A 224 11.99 20.03 10.55
C GLU A 224 10.92 19.45 9.61
N TYR A 225 10.62 18.16 9.73
CA TYR A 225 9.56 17.54 8.93
C TYR A 225 8.17 18.11 9.24
N ASP A 226 7.89 18.48 10.49
CA ASP A 226 6.65 19.16 10.89
C ASP A 226 6.51 20.52 10.22
N ARG A 227 7.60 21.29 10.10
CA ARG A 227 7.64 22.55 9.36
C ARG A 227 7.39 22.33 7.87
N ILE A 228 8.06 21.35 7.26
CA ILE A 228 7.87 20.98 5.85
C ILE A 228 6.41 20.59 5.57
N MET A 229 5.83 19.73 6.42
CA MET A 229 4.48 19.22 6.23
C MET A 229 3.41 20.28 6.47
N THR A 230 3.61 21.20 7.42
CA THR A 230 2.71 22.35 7.62
C THR A 230 2.61 23.19 6.34
N ASN A 231 3.76 23.52 5.73
CA ASN A 231 3.78 24.26 4.47
C ASN A 231 3.13 23.47 3.33
N PHE A 232 3.41 22.17 3.24
CA PHE A 232 2.81 21.29 2.23
C PHE A 232 1.29 21.24 2.36
N TYR A 233 0.74 21.07 3.57
CA TYR A 233 -0.71 21.04 3.77
C TYR A 233 -1.40 22.36 3.40
N GLN A 234 -0.77 23.51 3.71
CA GLN A 234 -1.27 24.83 3.31
C GLN A 234 -1.29 24.97 1.78
N GLN A 235 -0.21 24.60 1.10
CA GLN A 235 -0.11 24.66 -0.36
C GLN A 235 -1.12 23.74 -1.07
N GLN A 236 -1.31 22.53 -0.52
CA GLN A 236 -2.21 21.53 -1.09
C GLN A 236 -3.66 21.67 -0.66
N GLN A 237 -3.99 22.67 0.18
CA GLN A 237 -5.34 22.96 0.66
C GLN A 237 -6.06 21.73 1.24
N THR A 238 -5.35 20.88 1.97
CA THR A 238 -5.85 19.56 2.42
C THR A 238 -6.89 19.64 3.54
N GLY A 239 -7.14 20.84 4.08
CA GLY A 239 -7.96 21.06 5.27
C GLY A 239 -7.29 20.62 6.58
N VAL A 240 -6.04 20.15 6.53
CA VAL A 240 -5.25 19.83 7.72
C VAL A 240 -4.57 21.10 8.21
N ASN A 241 -5.02 21.62 9.36
CA ASN A 241 -4.49 22.83 9.99
C ASN A 241 -3.49 22.50 11.12
N SER A 242 -2.67 21.46 10.94
CA SER A 242 -1.69 21.00 11.93
C SER A 242 -0.42 20.50 11.26
N ASP A 243 0.62 20.25 12.05
CA ASP A 243 1.83 19.54 11.60
C ASP A 243 1.60 18.02 11.44
N TRP A 244 2.64 17.31 11.05
CA TRP A 244 2.58 15.87 10.83
C TRP A 244 2.50 15.09 12.14
N SER A 245 3.22 15.50 13.17
CA SER A 245 3.24 14.87 14.49
C SER A 245 1.86 14.87 15.14
N THR A 246 1.19 16.03 15.16
CA THR A 246 -0.18 16.21 15.67
C THR A 246 -1.16 15.36 14.86
N HIS A 247 -1.06 15.39 13.53
CA HIS A 247 -1.91 14.57 12.67
C HIS A 247 -1.71 13.06 12.93
N SER A 248 -0.45 12.62 13.06
CA SER A 248 -0.10 11.21 13.18
C SER A 248 -0.45 10.64 14.55
N THR A 249 -0.19 11.38 15.63
CA THR A 249 -0.54 10.99 17.00
C THR A 249 -2.05 10.84 17.16
N ALA A 250 -2.86 11.72 16.56
CA ALA A 250 -4.33 11.59 16.58
C ALA A 250 -4.83 10.26 15.96
N ARG A 251 -4.11 9.69 14.98
CA ARG A 251 -4.50 8.43 14.30
C ARG A 251 -4.20 7.18 15.11
N ILE A 252 -3.36 7.30 16.14
CA ILE A 252 -2.96 6.19 17.03
C ILE A 252 -3.39 6.45 18.48
N ALA A 253 -4.14 7.53 18.72
CA ALA A 253 -4.50 7.96 20.08
C ALA A 253 -5.43 6.97 20.80
N THR A 254 -6.35 6.32 20.08
CA THR A 254 -7.37 5.44 20.67
C THR A 254 -7.71 4.25 19.77
N ALA A 255 -8.40 3.24 20.32
CA ALA A 255 -8.92 2.11 19.55
C ALA A 255 -9.91 2.57 18.45
N GLU A 256 -10.75 3.57 18.73
CA GLU A 256 -11.67 4.14 17.76
C GLU A 256 -10.94 4.74 16.55
N ALA A 257 -9.75 5.34 16.77
CA ALA A 257 -8.91 5.86 15.69
C ALA A 257 -8.40 4.74 14.75
N LEU A 258 -8.35 3.50 15.24
CA LEU A 258 -8.02 2.33 14.43
C LEU A 258 -9.21 1.86 13.57
N GLY A 259 -10.44 2.32 13.81
CA GLY A 259 -11.59 2.05 12.93
C GLY A 259 -11.93 0.56 12.83
N GLY A 260 -11.98 -0.13 13.99
CA GLY A 260 -12.32 -1.54 14.13
C GLY A 260 -11.13 -2.50 14.03
N ARG A 261 -9.93 -2.00 13.70
CA ARG A 261 -8.70 -2.79 13.55
C ARG A 261 -8.03 -3.14 14.88
N ASP A 262 -8.51 -2.59 15.99
CA ASP A 262 -8.17 -3.00 17.34
C ASP A 262 -8.55 -4.47 17.63
N ARG A 263 -9.56 -5.02 16.92
CA ARG A 263 -10.03 -6.42 17.05
C ARG A 263 -9.36 -7.40 16.09
N LEU A 264 -8.21 -7.04 15.51
CA LEU A 264 -7.61 -7.83 14.42
C LEU A 264 -7.31 -9.29 14.80
N THR A 265 -6.89 -9.55 16.04
CA THR A 265 -6.62 -10.93 16.51
C THR A 265 -7.88 -11.80 16.46
N GLU A 266 -9.00 -11.29 16.98
CA GLU A 266 -10.30 -12.00 16.96
C GLU A 266 -10.75 -12.25 15.51
N ILE A 267 -10.65 -11.23 14.67
CA ILE A 267 -10.96 -11.31 13.24
C ILE A 267 -10.14 -12.40 12.54
N LEU A 268 -8.84 -12.49 12.84
CA LEU A 268 -7.97 -13.50 12.24
C LEU A 268 -8.41 -14.91 12.66
N HIS A 269 -8.79 -15.12 13.92
CA HIS A 269 -9.37 -16.39 14.35
C HIS A 269 -10.68 -16.72 13.63
N ASN A 270 -11.58 -15.75 13.45
CA ASN A 270 -12.82 -15.95 12.70
C ASN A 270 -12.59 -16.30 11.23
N LEU A 271 -11.49 -15.81 10.65
CA LEU A 271 -11.04 -16.15 9.29
C LEU A 271 -10.23 -17.45 9.23
N GLY A 272 -10.15 -18.20 10.34
CA GLY A 272 -9.55 -19.53 10.42
C GLY A 272 -8.06 -19.55 10.75
N PHE A 273 -7.43 -18.40 11.03
CA PHE A 273 -6.04 -18.37 11.46
C PHE A 273 -5.92 -18.74 12.93
N ALA A 274 -5.09 -19.73 13.25
CA ALA A 274 -4.90 -20.16 14.64
C ALA A 274 -4.13 -19.13 15.48
N ILE A 275 -3.23 -18.34 14.87
CA ILE A 275 -2.40 -17.29 15.50
C ILE A 275 -1.86 -17.73 16.87
N ARG A 276 -1.09 -18.82 16.85
CA ARG A 276 -0.38 -19.33 18.03
C ARG A 276 0.88 -18.52 18.34
#